data_AF-A0A945YZ50-F1
#
_entry.id   AF-A0A945YZ50-F1
#
_cell.length_a   1.000
_cell.length_b   1.000
_cell.length_c   1.000
_cell.angle_alpha   90.00
_cell.angle_beta   90.00
_cell.angle_gamma   90.00
#
_symmetry.space_group_name_H-M   'P 1'
#
loop_
_entity.id
_entity.type
_entity.pdbx_description
1 polymer ?
#
loop_
_entity_poly.entity_id
_entity_poly.type
_entity_poly.pdbx_seq_one_letter_code
_entity_poly.pdbx_strand_id
1 'polypeptide(L)'
;MKIGFTGIDLPEGKTKYKDEKLIALEAKDKAKKVVPFFAEFIKDEFVQSEAIVVPKSNILDLLILDIDKIETRLSKLEDGDEKVLMTRCLELLEQETPLCDVDFNDEERELLIATAPVSFKPIVQIEGSEDINTIIFLT
;
A
#
# COMPACT_ATOMS: atom_id res chain seq x y z
N MET A 1 -4.66 10.69 6.17
CA MET A 1 -4.31 9.42 5.50
C MET A 1 -3.14 8.79 6.23
N LYS A 2 -3.13 7.46 6.39
CA LYS A 2 -2.01 6.70 6.96
C LYS A 2 -1.27 5.97 5.85
N ILE A 3 0.03 6.23 5.74
CA ILE A 3 0.92 5.63 4.75
C ILE A 3 1.90 4.72 5.49
N GLY A 4 1.77 3.41 5.26
CA GLY A 4 2.75 2.44 5.73
C GLY A 4 4.00 2.52 4.86
N PHE A 5 5.20 2.34 5.43
CA PHE A 5 6.40 2.26 4.61
C PHE A 5 7.41 1.27 5.17
N THR A 6 8.21 0.71 4.27
CA THR A 6 9.34 -0.16 4.59
C THR A 6 10.43 -0.04 3.54
N GLY A 7 11.65 -0.50 3.86
CA GLY A 7 12.80 -0.45 2.94
C GLY A 7 13.35 0.96 2.63
N ILE A 8 12.76 2.03 3.19
CA ILE A 8 13.18 3.42 2.99
C ILE A 8 13.19 4.20 4.32
N ASP A 9 14.05 5.22 4.41
CA ASP A 9 14.11 6.13 5.55
C ASP A 9 13.19 7.34 5.32
N LEU A 10 11.99 7.29 5.90
CA LEU A 10 11.00 8.37 5.90
C LEU A 10 10.69 8.82 7.34
N PRO A 11 10.33 10.09 7.55
CA PRO A 11 9.95 10.56 8.88
C PRO A 11 8.64 9.91 9.33
N GLU A 12 8.62 9.41 10.56
CA GLU A 12 7.39 8.89 11.18
C GLU A 12 6.48 10.01 11.69
N GLY A 13 5.17 9.76 11.67
CA GLY A 13 4.15 10.66 12.16
C GLY A 13 3.60 11.61 11.09
N LYS A 14 2.94 12.68 11.55
CA LYS A 14 2.18 13.58 10.67
C LYS A 14 3.09 14.55 9.92
N THR A 15 3.06 14.45 8.60
CA THR A 15 3.73 15.36 7.69
C THR A 15 2.72 16.20 6.91
N LYS A 16 3.00 17.51 6.84
CA LYS A 16 2.20 18.46 6.06
C LYS A 16 2.48 18.28 4.57
N TYR A 17 1.44 18.07 3.79
CA TYR A 17 1.53 18.09 2.33
C TYR A 17 1.61 19.53 1.80
N LYS A 18 2.57 19.79 0.92
CA LYS A 18 2.75 21.07 0.21
C LYS A 18 2.10 20.97 -1.15
N ASP A 19 0.82 21.29 -1.20
CA ASP A 19 0.07 21.38 -2.45
C ASP A 19 0.26 22.76 -3.09
N GLU A 20 0.94 22.82 -4.24
CA GLU A 20 1.14 24.04 -5.02
C GLU A 20 -0.19 24.73 -5.42
N LYS A 21 -1.27 23.96 -5.61
CA LYS A 21 -2.59 24.53 -5.90
C LYS A 21 -3.15 25.25 -4.68
N LEU A 22 -3.00 24.67 -3.48
CA LEU A 22 -3.42 25.30 -2.24
C LEU A 22 -2.63 26.58 -1.96
N ILE A 23 -1.32 26.56 -2.21
CA ILE A 23 -0.43 27.72 -2.07
C ILE A 23 -0.87 28.84 -3.04
N ALA A 24 -1.17 28.51 -4.30
CA ALA A 24 -1.64 29.48 -5.27
C ALA A 24 -3.00 30.10 -4.88
N LEU A 25 -3.91 29.30 -4.32
CA LEU A 25 -5.21 29.78 -3.83
C LEU A 25 -5.05 30.70 -2.62
N GLU A 26 -4.19 30.35 -1.67
CA GLU A 26 -3.87 31.20 -0.52
C GLU A 26 -3.38 32.59 -0.96
N ALA A 27 -2.46 32.62 -1.93
CA ALA A 27 -1.91 33.86 -2.48
C ALA A 27 -2.97 34.69 -3.23
N LYS A 28 -3.84 34.04 -4.00
CA LYS A 28 -4.91 34.69 -4.77
C LYS A 28 -5.97 35.31 -3.86
N ASP A 29 -6.43 34.56 -2.87
CA ASP A 29 -7.59 34.95 -2.05
C ASP A 29 -7.19 35.70 -0.77
N LYS A 30 -5.87 35.77 -0.48
CA LYS A 30 -5.31 36.35 0.75
C LYS A 30 -6.00 35.78 1.99
N ALA A 31 -6.15 34.46 2.00
CA ALA A 31 -6.91 33.75 3.01
C ALA A 31 -6.37 34.04 4.42
N LYS A 32 -7.27 34.31 5.38
CA LYS A 32 -6.88 34.55 6.79
C LYS A 32 -6.43 33.28 7.51
N LYS A 33 -6.80 32.11 6.98
CA LYS A 33 -6.46 30.80 7.53
C LYS A 33 -6.39 29.79 6.38
N VAL A 34 -5.34 28.98 6.39
CA VAL A 34 -5.16 27.85 5.46
C VAL A 34 -5.00 26.58 6.25
N VAL A 35 -5.73 25.54 5.86
CA VAL A 35 -5.67 24.21 6.47
C VAL A 35 -5.15 23.25 5.39
N PRO A 36 -3.87 22.84 5.48
CA PRO A 36 -3.31 21.89 4.52
C PRO A 36 -3.75 20.47 4.84
N PHE A 37 -3.55 19.58 3.87
CA PHE A 37 -3.66 18.15 4.08
C PHE A 37 -2.44 17.61 4.86
N PHE A 38 -2.66 16.54 5.63
CA PHE A 38 -1.61 15.84 6.36
C PHE A 38 -1.68 14.33 6.10
N ALA A 39 -0.53 13.75 5.80
CA ALA A 39 -0.34 12.31 5.77
C ALA A 39 0.44 11.88 7.02
N GLU A 40 0.10 10.72 7.57
CA GLU A 40 0.78 10.11 8.70
C GLU A 40 1.58 8.92 8.19
N PHE A 41 2.91 8.99 8.31
CA PHE A 41 3.81 7.91 7.93
C PHE A 41 4.03 6.99 9.12
N ILE A 42 3.90 5.68 8.91
CA ILE A 42 4.05 4.66 9.95
C ILE A 42 4.96 3.56 9.42
N LYS A 43 6.08 3.33 10.12
CA LYS A 43 7.09 2.38 9.70
C LYS A 43 6.67 0.94 10.03
N ASP A 44 6.79 0.04 9.06
CA ASP A 44 6.57 -1.41 9.22
C ASP A 44 5.22 -1.78 9.86
N GLU A 45 4.21 -0.90 9.77
CA GLU A 45 2.86 -1.10 10.30
C GLU A 45 1.84 -0.95 9.18
N PHE A 46 1.47 -2.09 8.60
CA PHE A 46 0.61 -2.11 7.42
C PHE A 46 -0.86 -2.27 7.76
N VAL A 47 -1.24 -2.78 8.94
CA VAL A 47 -2.64 -3.10 9.24
C VAL A 47 -3.51 -1.84 9.24
N GLN A 48 -3.01 -0.75 9.83
CA GLN A 48 -3.71 0.52 9.90
C GLN A 48 -3.42 1.46 8.72
N SER A 49 -2.55 1.07 7.80
CA SER A 49 -2.24 1.87 6.62
C SER A 49 -3.36 1.80 5.57
N GLU A 50 -3.54 2.90 4.84
CA GLU A 50 -4.45 3.01 3.69
C GLU A 50 -3.72 2.78 2.36
N ALA A 51 -2.43 3.09 2.32
CA ALA A 51 -1.51 2.82 1.23
C ALA A 51 -0.13 2.44 1.79
N ILE A 52 0.68 1.74 1.01
CA ILE A 52 2.01 1.28 1.39
C ILE A 52 3.04 1.79 0.39
N VAL A 53 4.13 2.35 0.88
CA VAL A 53 5.26 2.81 0.07
C VAL A 53 6.45 1.90 0.30
N VAL A 54 7.04 1.42 -0.78
CA VAL A 54 8.20 0.53 -0.72
C VAL A 54 9.10 0.78 -1.94
N PRO A 55 10.43 0.77 -1.79
CA PRO A 55 11.32 0.76 -2.94
C PRO A 55 11.10 -0.48 -3.80
N LYS A 56 11.21 -0.36 -5.13
CA LYS A 56 11.13 -1.51 -6.04
C LYS A 56 12.08 -2.64 -5.65
N SER A 57 13.29 -2.30 -5.19
CA SER A 57 14.30 -3.25 -4.72
C SER A 57 13.89 -4.04 -3.47
N ASN A 58 12.81 -3.65 -2.79
CA ASN A 58 12.39 -4.18 -1.49
C ASN A 58 10.94 -4.70 -1.52
N ILE A 59 10.33 -4.83 -2.71
CA ILE A 59 8.93 -5.28 -2.80
C ILE A 59 8.74 -6.67 -2.16
N LEU A 60 9.71 -7.57 -2.31
CA LEU A 60 9.67 -8.90 -1.70
C LEU A 60 9.59 -8.87 -0.16
N ASP A 61 10.19 -7.88 0.49
CA ASP A 61 10.11 -7.73 1.96
C ASP A 61 8.66 -7.51 2.43
N LEU A 62 7.82 -6.94 1.56
CA LEU A 62 6.40 -6.77 1.79
C LEU A 62 5.60 -8.01 1.40
N LEU A 63 5.88 -8.58 0.22
CA LEU A 63 5.11 -9.70 -0.34
C LEU A 63 5.31 -11.00 0.45
N ILE A 64 6.45 -11.19 1.11
CA ILE A 64 6.71 -12.37 1.93
C ILE A 64 5.70 -12.55 3.07
N LEU A 65 5.16 -11.44 3.61
CA LEU A 65 4.11 -11.47 4.62
C LEU A 65 2.83 -12.14 4.11
N ASP A 66 2.52 -11.93 2.83
CA ASP A 66 1.36 -12.53 2.18
C ASP A 66 1.64 -13.96 1.73
N ILE A 67 2.85 -14.24 1.24
CA ILE A 67 3.29 -15.59 0.88
C ILE A 67 3.12 -16.53 2.08
N ASP A 68 3.73 -16.19 3.23
CA ASP A 68 3.66 -17.01 4.46
C ASP A 68 2.20 -17.25 4.90
N LYS A 69 1.37 -16.21 4.79
CA LYS A 69 -0.04 -16.24 5.17
C LYS A 69 -0.86 -17.13 4.24
N ILE A 70 -0.64 -17.01 2.93
CA ILE A 70 -1.34 -17.78 1.90
C ILE A 70 -0.92 -19.25 1.95
N GLU A 71 0.36 -19.56 2.12
CA GLU A 71 0.85 -20.94 2.31
C GLU A 71 0.22 -21.59 3.54
N THR A 72 0.19 -20.86 4.66
CA THR A 72 -0.45 -21.33 5.90
C THR A 72 -1.94 -21.60 5.69
N ARG A 73 -2.63 -20.80 4.86
CA ARG A 73 -4.04 -21.01 4.50
C ARG A 73 -4.21 -22.23 3.58
N LEU A 74 -3.42 -22.33 2.52
CA LEU A 74 -3.43 -23.41 1.53
C LEU A 74 -3.28 -24.79 2.18
N SER A 75 -2.39 -24.93 3.17
CA SER A 75 -2.19 -26.20 3.89
C SER A 75 -3.43 -26.74 4.61
N LYS A 76 -4.45 -25.88 4.81
CA LYS A 76 -5.69 -26.20 5.53
C LYS A 76 -6.91 -26.25 4.61
N LEU A 77 -6.75 -25.92 3.33
CA LEU A 77 -7.84 -25.90 2.35
C LEU A 77 -8.04 -27.27 1.71
N GLU A 78 -9.30 -27.65 1.59
CA GLU A 78 -9.74 -28.73 0.72
C GLU A 78 -9.76 -28.25 -0.75
N ASP A 79 -9.93 -29.18 -1.68
CA ASP A 79 -10.03 -28.83 -3.09
C ASP A 79 -11.30 -28.01 -3.35
N GLY A 80 -11.15 -26.90 -4.07
CA GLY A 80 -12.22 -25.95 -4.37
C GLY A 80 -11.70 -24.61 -4.87
N ASP A 81 -12.62 -23.69 -5.15
CA ASP A 81 -12.31 -22.39 -5.79
C ASP A 81 -11.37 -21.53 -4.93
N GLU A 82 -11.51 -21.56 -3.60
CA GLU A 82 -10.58 -20.86 -2.69
C GLU A 82 -9.15 -21.37 -2.84
N LYS A 83 -8.95 -22.68 -2.98
CA LYS A 83 -7.61 -23.26 -3.15
C LYS A 83 -7.00 -22.88 -4.49
N VAL A 84 -7.80 -22.84 -5.56
CA VAL A 84 -7.38 -22.38 -6.89
C VAL A 84 -6.95 -20.92 -6.83
N LEU A 85 -7.77 -20.05 -6.22
CA LEU A 85 -7.44 -18.63 -6.03
C LEU A 85 -6.16 -18.44 -5.21
N MET A 86 -6.05 -19.10 -4.05
CA MET A 86 -4.87 -18.96 -3.19
C MET A 86 -3.59 -19.45 -3.88
N THR A 87 -3.67 -20.50 -4.69
CA THR A 87 -2.54 -20.99 -5.50
C THR A 87 -2.13 -19.94 -6.54
N ARG A 88 -3.10 -19.37 -7.27
CA ARG A 88 -2.85 -18.28 -8.24
C ARG A 88 -2.23 -17.06 -7.56
N CYS A 89 -2.73 -16.66 -6.39
CA CYS A 89 -2.17 -15.53 -5.64
C CYS A 89 -0.72 -15.80 -5.22
N LEU A 90 -0.41 -17.02 -4.76
CA LEU A 90 0.96 -17.40 -4.40
C LEU A 90 1.92 -17.27 -5.60
N GLU A 91 1.53 -17.79 -6.76
CA GLU A 91 2.33 -17.68 -8.00
C GLU A 91 2.58 -16.22 -8.41
N LEU A 92 1.59 -15.34 -8.24
CA LEU A 92 1.72 -13.91 -8.53
C LEU A 92 2.69 -13.21 -7.57
N LEU A 93 2.59 -13.51 -6.28
CA LEU A 93 3.48 -12.93 -5.26
C LEU A 93 4.94 -13.36 -5.47
N GLU A 94 5.17 -14.63 -5.83
CA GLU A 94 6.50 -15.15 -6.18
C GLU A 94 7.10 -14.48 -7.43
N GLN A 95 6.26 -13.96 -8.32
CA GLN A 95 6.65 -13.16 -9.48
C GLN A 95 6.76 -11.66 -9.15
N GLU A 96 6.87 -11.31 -7.87
CA GLU A 96 6.97 -9.93 -7.37
C GLU A 96 5.76 -9.05 -7.76
N THR A 97 4.60 -9.65 -8.00
CA THR A 97 3.38 -8.93 -8.38
C THR A 97 2.47 -8.72 -7.17
N PRO A 98 2.27 -7.46 -6.73
CA PRO A 98 1.30 -7.15 -5.68
C PRO A 98 -0.12 -7.54 -6.07
N LEU A 99 -0.92 -8.00 -5.10
CA LEU A 99 -2.30 -8.39 -5.38
C LEU A 99 -3.20 -7.21 -5.73
N CYS A 100 -2.84 -5.97 -5.38
CA CYS A 100 -3.58 -4.78 -5.79
C CYS A 100 -3.51 -4.49 -7.29
N ASP A 101 -2.49 -5.01 -7.99
CA ASP A 101 -2.28 -4.80 -9.43
C ASP A 101 -3.03 -5.83 -10.30
N VAL A 102 -3.73 -6.77 -9.67
CA VAL A 102 -4.37 -7.90 -10.32
C VAL A 102 -5.88 -7.69 -10.36
N ASP A 103 -6.47 -7.86 -11.54
CA ASP A 103 -7.91 -7.84 -11.72
C ASP A 103 -8.52 -9.17 -11.24
N PHE A 104 -9.07 -9.11 -10.02
CA PHE A 104 -9.90 -10.16 -9.43
C PHE A 104 -11.38 -9.90 -9.70
N ASN A 105 -12.14 -10.97 -9.92
CA ASN A 105 -13.59 -10.92 -10.01
C ASN A 105 -14.23 -10.67 -8.63
N ASP A 106 -15.54 -10.43 -8.58
CA ASP A 106 -16.24 -10.06 -7.34
C ASP A 106 -16.14 -11.15 -6.25
N GLU A 107 -16.25 -12.42 -6.61
CA GLU A 107 -16.14 -13.55 -5.66
C GLU A 107 -14.72 -13.70 -5.12
N GLU A 108 -13.71 -13.58 -5.99
CA GLU A 108 -12.29 -13.59 -5.61
C GLU A 108 -11.97 -12.42 -4.67
N ARG A 109 -12.53 -11.23 -4.95
CA ARG A 109 -12.36 -10.04 -4.11
C ARG A 109 -12.94 -10.24 -2.72
N GLU A 110 -14.13 -10.83 -2.58
CA GLU A 110 -14.71 -11.11 -1.27
C GLU A 110 -13.81 -12.04 -0.43
N LEU A 111 -13.25 -13.08 -1.05
CA LEU A 111 -12.30 -13.99 -0.39
C LEU A 111 -11.00 -13.27 0.03
N LEU A 112 -10.47 -12.41 -0.83
CA LEU A 112 -9.27 -11.62 -0.53
C LEU A 112 -9.52 -10.59 0.57
N ILE A 113 -10.68 -9.94 0.61
CA ILE A 113 -11.07 -9.02 1.69
C ILE A 113 -11.12 -9.78 3.03
N ALA A 114 -11.71 -10.98 3.04
CA ALA A 114 -11.78 -11.81 4.25
C ALA A 114 -10.40 -12.27 4.72
N THR A 115 -9.50 -12.57 3.78
CA THR A 115 -8.13 -12.98 4.08
C THR A 115 -7.25 -11.79 4.45
N ALA A 116 -7.56 -10.58 3.97
CA ALA A 116 -6.82 -9.33 4.17
C ALA A 116 -5.30 -9.46 3.96
N PRO A 117 -4.83 -9.86 2.76
CA PRO A 117 -3.41 -9.76 2.43
C PRO A 117 -2.97 -8.29 2.40
N VAL A 118 -1.73 -8.04 2.81
CA VAL A 118 -1.10 -6.73 2.89
C VAL A 118 -1.03 -6.09 1.50
N SER A 119 -0.59 -6.85 0.50
CA SER A 119 -0.39 -6.39 -0.89
C SER A 119 -1.68 -6.20 -1.68
N PHE A 120 -2.84 -6.46 -1.09
CA PHE A 120 -4.12 -6.09 -1.67
C PHE A 120 -4.50 -4.63 -1.37
N LYS A 121 -3.76 -3.97 -0.47
CA LYS A 121 -3.80 -2.51 -0.32
C LYS A 121 -3.03 -1.83 -1.45
N PRO A 122 -3.36 -0.57 -1.80
CA PRO A 122 -2.57 0.20 -2.75
C PRO A 122 -1.08 0.22 -2.37
N ILE A 123 -0.23 -0.22 -3.29
CA ILE A 123 1.22 -0.17 -3.14
C ILE A 123 1.80 0.82 -4.14
N VAL A 124 2.61 1.74 -3.62
CA VAL A 124 3.38 2.71 -4.39
C VAL A 124 4.84 2.28 -4.36
N GLN A 125 5.31 1.78 -5.51
CA GLN A 125 6.71 1.41 -5.69
C GLN A 125 7.53 2.62 -6.13
N ILE A 126 8.59 2.93 -5.39
CA ILE A 126 9.47 4.10 -5.63
C ILE A 126 10.92 3.67 -5.93
N GLU A 127 11.72 4.59 -6.48
CA GLU A 127 13.16 4.39 -6.66
C GLU A 127 13.95 4.69 -5.36
N GLY A 128 13.34 5.44 -4.42
CA GLY A 128 13.88 5.75 -3.10
C GLY A 128 14.53 7.14 -2.98
N SER A 129 14.45 7.96 -4.03
CA SER A 129 15.00 9.32 -4.07
C SER A 129 13.93 10.42 -4.04
N GLU A 130 12.67 10.00 -4.13
CA GLU A 130 11.49 10.86 -4.18
C GLU A 130 11.33 11.62 -2.87
N ASP A 131 10.96 12.90 -2.96
CA ASP A 131 10.68 13.69 -1.78
C ASP A 131 9.29 13.35 -1.19
N ILE A 132 9.09 13.71 0.06
CA ILE A 132 7.86 13.38 0.81
C ILE A 132 6.59 13.88 0.12
N ASN A 133 6.59 15.05 -0.55
CA ASN A 133 5.38 15.53 -1.22
C ASN A 133 5.05 14.70 -2.46
N THR A 134 6.08 14.27 -3.19
CA THR A 134 5.93 13.35 -4.30
C THR A 134 5.34 12.02 -3.81
N ILE A 135 5.85 11.48 -2.70
CA ILE A 135 5.32 10.25 -2.10
C ILE A 135 3.85 10.41 -1.70
N ILE A 136 3.50 11.47 -0.96
CA ILE A 136 2.11 11.74 -0.56
C ILE A 136 1.19 11.92 -1.78
N PHE A 137 1.68 12.47 -2.88
CA PHE A 137 0.90 12.66 -4.10
C PHE A 137 0.64 11.35 -4.86
N LEU A 138 1.57 10.40 -4.78
CA LEU A 138 1.47 9.10 -5.46
C LEU A 138 0.60 8.09 -4.70
N THR A 139 0.43 8.28 -3.39
CA THR A 139 -0.44 7.46 -2.52
C THR A 139 -1.88 7.96 -2.53
#